data_AF-A0A2T6L6S6-F1
#
_entry.id   AF-A0A2T6L6S6-F1
#
_cell.length_a   1.000
_cell.length_b   1.000
_cell.length_c   1.000
_cell.angle_alpha   90.00
_cell.angle_beta   90.00
_cell.angle_gamma   90.00
#
_symmetry.space_group_name_H-M   'P 1'
#
loop_
_entity.id
_entity.type
_entity.pdbx_description
1 polymer ?
#
loop_
_entity_poly.entity_id
_entity_poly.type
_entity_poly.pdbx_seq_one_letter_code
_entity_poly.pdbx_strand_id
1 'polypeptide(L)'
;MSGLSDRAASARLISSVQPIGALGEPRDWERLRPPKGTLFPSDYRAFIDRFGGGYFEEDFGVLEAGRIRASGMEQMVAETSNVYSMWGNGRPEDNVYSVWEGAPESVEMWAWGVSGSADIVCWDISSDDPESWATIVWDQTAWEWTRYELGFSEFLLTSVFEGYPDLGLIPSGDMIRYLSYAEDERRFAMGISAWS
;
A
#
# COMPACT_ATOMS: atom_id res chain seq x y z
N MET A 1 -3.47 21.59 -10.15
CA MET A 1 -4.50 20.73 -10.77
C MET A 1 -4.53 19.32 -10.18
N SER A 2 -3.56 18.90 -9.34
CA SER A 2 -3.50 17.53 -8.77
C SER A 2 -4.61 17.21 -7.78
N GLY A 3 -4.91 18.07 -6.79
CA GLY A 3 -5.86 17.72 -5.71
C GLY A 3 -7.33 17.45 -6.10
N LEU A 4 -7.76 17.76 -7.33
CA LEU A 4 -9.07 17.33 -7.84
C LEU A 4 -9.03 15.92 -8.47
N SER A 5 -7.87 15.52 -9.02
CA SER A 5 -7.60 14.16 -9.51
C SER A 5 -7.57 13.19 -8.34
N ASP A 6 -6.81 13.51 -7.28
CA ASP A 6 -6.60 12.64 -6.12
C ASP A 6 -7.92 12.33 -5.40
N ARG A 7 -8.78 13.34 -5.22
CA ARG A 7 -10.10 13.16 -4.61
C ARG A 7 -11.03 12.31 -5.48
N ALA A 8 -10.97 12.47 -6.80
CA ALA A 8 -11.77 11.68 -7.72
C ALA A 8 -11.29 10.21 -7.76
N ALA A 9 -9.97 10.00 -7.77
CA ALA A 9 -9.35 8.68 -7.70
C ALA A 9 -9.72 7.97 -6.39
N SER A 10 -9.60 8.65 -5.24
CA SER A 10 -10.02 8.11 -3.94
C SER A 10 -11.49 7.67 -3.93
N ALA A 11 -12.39 8.54 -4.38
CA ALA A 11 -13.82 8.22 -4.46
C ALA A 11 -14.09 7.04 -5.40
N ARG A 12 -13.40 6.98 -6.56
CA ARG A 12 -13.52 5.89 -7.53
C ARG A 12 -13.04 4.57 -6.93
N LEU A 13 -11.85 4.53 -6.32
CA LEU A 13 -11.33 3.33 -5.66
C LEU A 13 -12.31 2.81 -4.60
N ILE A 14 -12.77 3.68 -3.70
CA ILE A 14 -13.73 3.30 -2.65
C ILE A 14 -15.03 2.74 -3.25
N SER A 15 -15.51 3.30 -4.37
CA SER A 15 -16.73 2.81 -5.03
C SER A 15 -16.54 1.49 -5.79
N SER A 16 -15.31 1.17 -6.19
CA SER A 16 -14.94 -0.07 -6.87
C SER A 16 -14.63 -1.23 -5.93
N VAL A 17 -14.50 -0.98 -4.62
CA VAL A 17 -14.24 -2.04 -3.65
C VAL A 17 -15.54 -2.78 -3.30
N GLN A 18 -15.54 -4.10 -3.50
CA GLN A 18 -16.55 -5.03 -3.02
C GLN A 18 -16.07 -5.66 -1.70
N PRO A 19 -16.47 -5.12 -0.53
CA PRO A 19 -16.03 -5.66 0.74
C PRO A 19 -16.67 -7.03 1.00
N ILE A 20 -15.86 -7.96 1.49
CA ILE A 20 -16.30 -9.22 2.05
C ILE A 20 -16.49 -8.97 3.55
N GLY A 21 -17.73 -9.06 4.03
CA GLY A 21 -18.04 -8.97 5.46
C GLY A 21 -17.96 -7.55 6.05
N ALA A 22 -17.50 -7.45 7.30
CA ALA A 22 -17.49 -6.20 8.03
C ALA A 22 -16.37 -5.24 7.56
N LEU A 23 -16.67 -3.95 7.65
CA LEU A 23 -15.78 -2.86 7.30
C LEU A 23 -14.83 -2.50 8.45
N GLY A 24 -13.82 -1.67 8.14
CA GLY A 24 -12.90 -1.12 9.13
C GLY A 24 -13.53 -0.11 10.08
N GLU A 25 -12.73 0.34 11.04
CA GLU A 25 -13.11 1.38 12.01
C GLU A 25 -12.24 2.64 11.82
N PRO A 26 -12.80 3.85 12.00
CA PRO A 26 -12.04 5.09 11.91
C PRO A 26 -10.83 5.12 12.85
N ARG A 27 -9.72 5.71 12.39
CA ARG A 27 -8.47 5.78 13.15
C ARG A 27 -8.22 7.15 13.78
N ASP A 28 -7.53 7.16 14.92
CA ASP A 28 -6.99 8.39 15.51
C ASP A 28 -5.71 8.78 14.75
N TRP A 29 -5.92 9.39 13.58
CA TRP A 29 -4.82 9.75 12.69
C TRP A 29 -3.81 10.64 13.39
N GLU A 30 -4.19 11.50 14.34
CA GLU A 30 -3.25 12.36 15.09
C GLU A 30 -2.14 11.60 15.82
N ARG A 31 -2.40 10.34 16.18
CA ARG A 31 -1.42 9.45 16.83
C ARG A 31 -0.67 8.55 15.86
N LEU A 32 -1.19 8.35 14.66
CA LEU A 32 -0.60 7.53 13.62
C LEU A 32 0.20 8.43 12.69
N ARG A 33 1.53 8.37 12.82
CA ARG A 33 2.46 9.21 12.06
C ARG A 33 3.52 8.35 11.39
N PRO A 34 3.87 8.62 10.12
CA PRO A 34 5.10 8.12 9.53
C PRO A 34 6.30 8.83 10.19
N PRO A 35 7.55 8.37 9.93
CA PRO A 35 8.75 8.90 10.59
C PRO A 35 8.92 10.43 10.51
N LYS A 36 8.44 11.06 9.42
CA LYS A 36 8.46 12.51 9.24
C LYS A 36 7.56 13.31 10.18
N GLY A 37 6.63 12.66 10.89
CA GLY A 37 5.68 13.33 11.78
C GLY A 37 4.53 14.07 11.08
N THR A 38 4.41 13.96 9.75
CA THR A 38 3.28 14.45 8.96
C THR A 38 2.07 13.51 9.05
N LEU A 39 0.92 13.92 8.54
CA LEU A 39 -0.18 12.98 8.30
C LEU A 39 0.18 12.04 7.14
N PHE A 40 -0.38 10.83 7.12
CA PHE A 40 -0.42 9.98 5.91
C PHE A 40 -1.19 10.66 4.76
N PRO A 41 -1.09 10.23 3.49
CA PRO A 41 -1.90 10.79 2.40
C PRO A 41 -3.41 10.68 2.64
N SER A 42 -4.18 11.69 2.24
CA SER A 42 -5.60 11.80 2.57
C SER A 42 -6.46 10.66 2.03
N ASP A 43 -6.08 10.13 0.89
CA ASP A 43 -6.78 9.06 0.20
C ASP A 43 -6.55 7.69 0.84
N TYR A 44 -5.32 7.41 1.29
CA TYR A 44 -4.99 6.26 2.14
C TYR A 44 -5.77 6.31 3.46
N ARG A 45 -5.80 7.46 4.13
CA ARG A 45 -6.56 7.61 5.38
C ARG A 45 -8.05 7.31 5.17
N ALA A 46 -8.63 7.86 4.10
CA ALA A 46 -10.03 7.62 3.75
C ALA A 46 -10.31 6.13 3.44
N PHE A 47 -9.38 5.44 2.80
CA PHE A 47 -9.48 4.01 2.53
C PHE A 47 -9.42 3.19 3.82
N ILE A 48 -8.43 3.42 4.67
CA ILE A 48 -8.28 2.70 5.96
C ILE A 48 -9.45 2.99 6.90
N ASP A 49 -9.92 4.22 7.01
CA ASP A 49 -11.10 4.56 7.82
C ASP A 49 -12.37 3.81 7.35
N ARG A 50 -12.42 3.45 6.06
CA ARG A 50 -13.57 2.76 5.48
C ARG A 50 -13.44 1.24 5.51
N PHE A 51 -12.27 0.70 5.21
CA PHE A 51 -12.07 -0.74 4.98
C PHE A 51 -11.08 -1.38 5.96
N GLY A 52 -10.29 -0.60 6.69
CA GLY A 52 -9.12 -1.09 7.42
C GLY A 52 -7.98 -1.49 6.48
N GLY A 53 -6.93 -2.07 7.04
CA GLY A 53 -5.99 -2.88 6.24
C GLY A 53 -6.55 -4.27 5.96
N GLY A 54 -5.98 -4.96 4.99
CA GLY A 54 -6.61 -6.15 4.42
C GLY A 54 -5.97 -6.57 3.11
N TYR A 55 -6.69 -7.35 2.33
CA TYR A 55 -6.24 -7.95 1.08
C TYR A 55 -7.22 -7.65 -0.05
N PHE A 56 -6.71 -7.31 -1.23
CA PHE A 56 -7.41 -7.39 -2.50
C PHE A 56 -7.15 -8.75 -3.15
N GLU A 57 -8.21 -9.41 -3.63
CA GLU A 57 -8.17 -10.70 -4.38
C GLU A 57 -7.14 -11.71 -3.88
N GLU A 58 -7.04 -11.96 -2.57
CA GLU A 58 -6.05 -12.87 -1.94
C GLU A 58 -4.58 -12.42 -2.02
N ASP A 59 -4.21 -11.67 -3.06
CA ASP A 59 -2.82 -11.47 -3.45
C ASP A 59 -2.20 -10.18 -2.95
N PHE A 60 -2.94 -9.05 -2.91
CA PHE A 60 -2.34 -7.77 -2.53
C PHE A 60 -2.81 -7.26 -1.16
N GLY A 61 -1.90 -7.19 -0.20
CA GLY A 61 -2.13 -6.65 1.13
C GLY A 61 -1.97 -5.13 1.18
N VAL A 62 -2.97 -4.42 1.71
CA VAL A 62 -2.85 -3.03 2.16
C VAL A 62 -2.50 -3.02 3.65
N LEU A 63 -1.31 -2.53 3.98
CA LEU A 63 -0.83 -2.43 5.35
C LEU A 63 -1.58 -1.35 6.12
N GLU A 64 -1.92 -1.65 7.36
CA GLU A 64 -2.63 -0.72 8.24
C GLU A 64 -1.68 -0.03 9.22
N ALA A 65 -1.66 1.30 9.18
CA ALA A 65 -0.88 2.12 10.08
C ALA A 65 -1.17 1.79 11.55
N GLY A 66 -0.13 1.40 12.28
CA GLY A 66 -0.22 1.11 13.71
C GLY A 66 -0.71 -0.30 14.03
N ARG A 67 -0.98 -1.15 13.03
CA ARG A 67 -1.32 -2.55 13.27
C ARG A 67 -0.08 -3.31 13.70
N ILE A 68 -0.17 -4.02 14.84
CA ILE A 68 0.92 -4.84 15.37
C ILE A 68 0.77 -6.28 14.88
N ARG A 69 1.83 -6.86 14.31
CA ARG A 69 1.88 -8.28 13.93
C ARG A 69 1.96 -9.18 15.15
N ALA A 70 1.73 -10.48 14.95
CA ALA A 70 1.99 -11.49 15.97
C ALA A 70 3.45 -11.49 16.48
N SER A 71 4.41 -11.02 15.67
CA SER A 71 5.81 -10.84 16.08
C SER A 71 6.03 -9.68 17.07
N GLY A 72 5.02 -8.84 17.31
CA GLY A 72 5.12 -7.64 18.14
C GLY A 72 5.64 -6.40 17.40
N MET A 73 6.01 -6.52 16.12
CA MET A 73 6.42 -5.38 15.29
C MET A 73 5.22 -4.78 14.54
N GLU A 74 5.22 -3.46 14.38
CA GLU A 74 4.25 -2.76 13.54
C GLU A 74 4.45 -3.13 12.05
N GLN A 75 3.34 -3.29 11.32
CA GLN A 75 3.34 -3.87 9.97
C GLN A 75 4.12 -3.04 8.96
N MET A 76 3.86 -1.74 8.90
CA MET A 76 4.53 -0.84 7.96
C MET A 76 6.02 -0.71 8.30
N VAL A 77 6.37 -0.63 9.60
CA VAL A 77 7.77 -0.62 10.09
C VAL A 77 8.50 -1.89 9.66
N ALA A 78 7.88 -3.05 9.81
CA ALA A 78 8.48 -4.33 9.43
C ALA A 78 8.82 -4.37 7.93
N GLU A 79 7.85 -4.02 7.07
CA GLU A 79 8.10 -4.04 5.61
C GLU A 79 9.02 -2.93 5.14
N THR A 80 8.97 -1.77 5.80
CA THR A 80 9.94 -0.70 5.55
C THR A 80 11.36 -1.17 5.88
N SER A 81 11.56 -1.92 6.97
CA SER A 81 12.87 -2.50 7.30
C SER A 81 13.34 -3.51 6.25
N ASN A 82 12.43 -4.30 5.67
CA ASN A 82 12.76 -5.24 4.60
C ASN A 82 13.22 -4.48 3.34
N VAL A 83 12.48 -3.45 2.96
CA VAL A 83 12.79 -2.56 1.83
C VAL A 83 14.18 -1.94 1.94
N TYR A 84 14.52 -1.33 3.07
CA TYR A 84 15.85 -0.73 3.25
C TYR A 84 16.98 -1.76 3.28
N SER A 85 16.70 -2.99 3.71
CA SER A 85 17.68 -4.09 3.63
C SER A 85 17.97 -4.49 2.19
N MET A 86 16.98 -4.38 1.29
CA MET A 86 17.12 -4.68 -0.14
C MET A 86 17.71 -3.51 -0.94
N TRP A 87 17.37 -2.27 -0.59
CA TRP A 87 17.86 -1.06 -1.27
C TRP A 87 19.36 -0.81 -1.10
N GLY A 88 19.99 -1.34 -0.04
CA GLY A 88 21.40 -1.09 0.26
C GLY A 88 21.58 0.17 1.12
N ASN A 89 21.18 0.13 2.39
CA ASN A 89 21.37 1.20 3.37
C ASN A 89 20.85 2.61 2.96
N GLY A 90 19.93 2.69 2.01
CA GLY A 90 19.31 3.96 1.56
C GLY A 90 20.08 4.73 0.48
N ARG A 91 21.11 4.13 -0.16
CA ARG A 91 21.93 4.78 -1.20
C ARG A 91 21.91 3.99 -2.52
N PRO A 92 21.59 4.61 -3.67
CA PRO A 92 21.58 3.94 -4.96
C PRO A 92 22.91 3.27 -5.32
N GLU A 93 24.05 3.85 -4.91
CA GLU A 93 25.38 3.28 -5.16
C GLU A 93 25.66 1.97 -4.39
N ASP A 94 24.94 1.75 -3.29
CA ASP A 94 25.02 0.53 -2.47
C ASP A 94 23.94 -0.50 -2.90
N ASN A 95 23.05 -0.11 -3.82
CA ASN A 95 22.01 -0.98 -4.36
C ASN A 95 22.62 -1.93 -5.40
N VAL A 96 22.39 -3.23 -5.23
CA VAL A 96 22.85 -4.27 -6.17
C VAL A 96 21.83 -4.58 -7.27
N TYR A 97 20.65 -3.96 -7.21
CA TYR A 97 19.53 -4.16 -8.12
C TYR A 97 19.35 -2.97 -9.07
N SER A 98 18.55 -3.19 -10.12
CA SER A 98 18.22 -2.13 -11.07
C SER A 98 17.36 -1.06 -10.41
N VAL A 99 17.68 0.21 -10.64
CA VAL A 99 16.90 1.38 -10.20
C VAL A 99 16.47 2.19 -11.41
N TRP A 100 15.33 2.89 -11.31
CA TRP A 100 14.83 3.72 -12.40
C TRP A 100 15.81 4.84 -12.78
N GLU A 101 15.74 5.27 -14.05
CA GLU A 101 16.60 6.35 -14.56
C GLU A 101 16.32 7.67 -13.83
N GLY A 102 17.39 8.34 -13.38
CA GLY A 102 17.28 9.61 -12.67
C GLY A 102 16.86 9.49 -11.21
N ALA A 103 16.94 8.29 -10.60
CA ALA A 103 16.76 8.12 -9.17
C ALA A 103 17.66 9.08 -8.36
N PRO A 104 17.12 9.75 -7.33
CA PRO A 104 17.89 10.67 -6.50
C PRO A 104 18.94 9.92 -5.66
N GLU A 105 19.96 10.63 -5.19
CA GLU A 105 21.04 10.08 -4.34
C GLU A 105 20.53 9.46 -3.01
N SER A 106 19.33 9.84 -2.59
CA SER A 106 18.64 9.25 -1.44
C SER A 106 17.14 9.31 -1.65
N VAL A 107 16.46 8.27 -1.20
CA VAL A 107 15.00 8.22 -1.14
C VAL A 107 14.57 7.75 0.24
N GLU A 108 13.59 8.42 0.82
CA GLU A 108 12.96 7.99 2.06
C GLU A 108 11.73 7.14 1.72
N MET A 109 11.78 5.85 1.98
CA MET A 109 10.69 4.91 1.71
C MET A 109 9.87 4.59 2.96
N TRP A 110 8.56 4.47 2.77
CA TRP A 110 7.63 3.95 3.77
C TRP A 110 6.66 2.96 3.14
N ALA A 111 6.73 1.69 3.57
CA ALA A 111 5.94 0.61 3.00
C ALA A 111 4.46 0.72 3.37
N TRP A 112 3.57 0.56 2.39
CA TRP A 112 2.12 0.57 2.58
C TRP A 112 1.40 -0.61 1.94
N GLY A 113 2.06 -1.35 1.05
CA GLY A 113 1.48 -2.52 0.41
C GLY A 113 2.48 -3.64 0.18
N VAL A 114 1.98 -4.87 0.09
CA VAL A 114 2.75 -6.07 -0.24
C VAL A 114 1.95 -6.99 -1.15
N SER A 115 2.57 -7.64 -2.12
CA SER A 115 1.91 -8.64 -2.98
C SER A 115 2.24 -10.07 -2.55
N GLY A 116 1.48 -11.04 -3.07
CA GLY A 116 1.73 -12.48 -2.90
C GLY A 116 3.04 -12.96 -3.52
N SER A 117 3.55 -12.24 -4.53
CA SER A 117 4.89 -12.39 -5.11
C SER A 117 6.01 -11.81 -4.24
N ALA A 118 5.67 -11.24 -3.08
CA ALA A 118 6.58 -10.52 -2.17
C ALA A 118 7.14 -9.22 -2.75
N ASP A 119 6.41 -8.59 -3.68
CA ASP A 119 6.66 -7.21 -4.07
C ASP A 119 6.32 -6.31 -2.87
N ILE A 120 7.12 -5.26 -2.67
CA ILE A 120 6.84 -4.29 -1.61
C ILE A 120 6.59 -2.93 -2.25
N VAL A 121 5.45 -2.35 -1.88
CA VAL A 121 4.99 -1.06 -2.39
C VAL A 121 5.15 -0.01 -1.31
N CYS A 122 5.88 1.05 -1.64
CA CYS A 122 6.27 2.11 -0.75
C CYS A 122 5.80 3.46 -1.27
N TRP A 123 5.63 4.42 -0.36
CA TRP A 123 5.68 5.83 -0.72
C TRP A 123 7.12 6.32 -0.67
N ASP A 124 7.46 7.23 -1.59
CA ASP A 124 8.56 8.17 -1.41
C ASP A 124 8.10 9.32 -0.51
N ILE A 125 8.52 9.28 0.75
CA ILE A 125 8.19 10.28 1.76
C ILE A 125 9.20 11.44 1.79
N SER A 126 10.09 11.58 0.79
CA SER A 126 11.12 12.63 0.79
C SER A 126 10.54 14.06 0.80
N SER A 127 9.31 14.25 0.31
CA SER A 127 8.55 15.51 0.43
C SER A 127 7.88 15.65 1.80
N ASP A 128 7.74 16.88 2.32
CA ASP A 128 6.95 17.15 3.53
C ASP A 128 5.44 17.26 3.25
N ASP A 129 5.04 17.35 1.99
CA ASP A 129 3.64 17.28 1.57
C ASP A 129 3.25 15.81 1.30
N PRO A 130 2.41 15.19 2.15
CA PRO A 130 2.01 13.80 1.96
C PRO A 130 1.16 13.58 0.72
N GLU A 131 0.49 14.62 0.19
CA GLU A 131 -0.29 14.48 -1.04
C GLU A 131 0.60 14.46 -2.29
N SER A 132 1.91 14.70 -2.15
CA SER A 132 2.87 14.62 -3.24
C SER A 132 3.70 13.32 -3.24
N TRP A 133 3.39 12.36 -2.37
CA TRP A 133 4.16 11.13 -2.24
C TRP A 133 3.87 10.17 -3.39
N ALA A 134 4.89 9.94 -4.23
CA ALA A 134 4.85 8.98 -5.32
C ALA A 134 5.01 7.55 -4.81
N THR A 135 4.61 6.58 -5.63
CA THR A 135 4.73 5.16 -5.31
C THR A 135 6.03 4.58 -5.86
N ILE A 136 6.75 3.80 -5.06
CA ILE A 136 7.92 3.02 -5.46
C ILE A 136 7.61 1.55 -5.22
N VAL A 137 7.90 0.71 -6.19
CA VAL A 137 7.70 -0.74 -6.12
C VAL A 137 9.05 -1.43 -6.18
N TRP A 138 9.30 -2.30 -5.22
CA TRP A 138 10.24 -3.40 -5.37
C TRP A 138 9.53 -4.56 -6.05
N ASP A 139 9.90 -4.88 -7.28
CA ASP A 139 9.44 -6.08 -7.98
C ASP A 139 10.38 -7.25 -7.65
N GLN A 140 9.88 -8.19 -6.86
CA GLN A 140 10.63 -9.35 -6.40
C GLN A 140 10.90 -10.36 -7.51
N THR A 141 10.09 -10.35 -8.57
CA THR A 141 10.23 -11.26 -9.71
C THR A 141 11.24 -10.74 -10.72
N ALA A 142 11.18 -9.45 -11.03
CA ALA A 142 12.08 -8.77 -11.98
C ALA A 142 13.39 -8.27 -11.31
N TRP A 143 13.43 -8.22 -9.98
CA TRP A 143 14.58 -7.77 -9.18
C TRP A 143 14.92 -6.31 -9.51
N GLU A 144 13.88 -5.47 -9.61
CA GLU A 144 14.00 -4.08 -10.02
C GLU A 144 13.16 -3.14 -9.16
N TRP A 145 13.64 -1.90 -9.05
CA TRP A 145 12.93 -0.80 -8.44
C TRP A 145 12.31 0.09 -9.51
N THR A 146 11.01 0.29 -9.44
CA THR A 146 10.28 1.19 -10.35
C THR A 146 9.53 2.25 -9.57
N ARG A 147 9.64 3.50 -10.02
CA ARG A 147 8.88 4.63 -9.49
C ARG A 147 7.68 4.95 -10.39
N TYR A 148 6.54 5.14 -9.76
CA TYR A 148 5.29 5.57 -10.37
C TYR A 148 4.89 6.92 -9.78
N GLU A 149 4.70 7.93 -10.63
CA GLU A 149 4.22 9.27 -10.24
C GLU A 149 2.71 9.24 -9.94
N LEU A 150 2.31 8.32 -9.07
CA LEU A 150 0.94 8.03 -8.65
C LEU A 150 0.90 7.90 -7.12
N GLY A 151 -0.10 8.54 -6.51
CA GLY A 151 -0.43 8.35 -5.10
C GLY A 151 -1.14 7.00 -4.84
N PHE A 152 -1.61 6.78 -3.62
CA PHE A 152 -2.20 5.49 -3.19
C PHE A 152 -3.38 5.04 -4.07
N SER A 153 -4.38 5.90 -4.25
CA SER A 153 -5.61 5.50 -4.95
C SER A 153 -5.43 5.40 -6.46
N GLU A 154 -4.67 6.33 -7.04
CA GLU A 154 -4.36 6.29 -8.48
C GLU A 154 -3.56 5.05 -8.82
N PHE A 155 -2.53 4.72 -8.04
CA PHE A 155 -1.71 3.53 -8.23
C PHE A 155 -2.56 2.24 -8.18
N LEU A 156 -3.41 2.08 -7.16
CA LEU A 156 -4.27 0.90 -7.05
C LEU A 156 -5.28 0.81 -8.20
N LEU A 157 -5.86 1.92 -8.64
CA LEU A 157 -6.77 1.93 -9.79
C LEU A 157 -6.08 1.52 -11.08
N THR A 158 -4.85 2.00 -11.31
CA THR A 158 -4.05 1.63 -12.49
C THR A 158 -3.68 0.14 -12.42
N SER A 159 -3.17 -0.35 -11.28
CA SER A 159 -2.89 -1.79 -11.12
C SER A 159 -4.11 -2.67 -11.32
N VAL A 160 -5.25 -2.33 -10.71
CA VAL A 160 -6.48 -3.16 -10.78
C VAL A 160 -7.11 -3.15 -12.17
N PHE A 161 -7.30 -1.97 -12.78
CA PHE A 161 -8.14 -1.82 -13.97
C PHE A 161 -7.36 -1.67 -15.27
N GLU A 162 -6.07 -1.33 -15.20
CA GLU A 162 -5.17 -1.28 -16.36
C GLU A 162 -4.18 -2.45 -16.36
N GLY A 163 -4.06 -3.18 -15.25
CA GLY A 163 -3.18 -4.35 -15.12
C GLY A 163 -1.70 -4.01 -15.03
N TYR A 164 -1.36 -2.76 -14.69
CA TYR A 164 0.02 -2.30 -14.61
C TYR A 164 0.23 -1.26 -13.47
N PRO A 165 1.24 -1.43 -12.59
CA PRO A 165 2.03 -2.65 -12.43
C PRO A 165 1.14 -3.84 -12.07
N ASP A 166 1.57 -5.03 -12.50
CA ASP A 166 0.88 -6.27 -12.20
C ASP A 166 1.11 -6.65 -10.73
N LEU A 167 0.04 -6.60 -9.94
CA LEU A 167 0.02 -7.00 -8.54
C LEU A 167 -0.78 -8.30 -8.31
N GLY A 168 -1.07 -9.05 -9.38
CA GLY A 168 -1.94 -10.24 -9.35
C GLY A 168 -3.42 -9.90 -9.20
N LEU A 169 -3.81 -8.64 -9.40
CA LEU A 169 -5.17 -8.17 -9.15
C LEU A 169 -6.10 -8.45 -10.32
N ILE A 170 -7.17 -9.21 -10.07
CA ILE A 170 -8.14 -9.59 -11.10
C ILE A 170 -9.53 -9.07 -10.71
N PRO A 171 -9.99 -7.93 -11.27
CA PRO A 171 -11.31 -7.40 -11.00
C PRO A 171 -12.43 -8.22 -11.64
N SER A 172 -13.62 -8.14 -11.04
CA SER A 172 -14.89 -8.61 -11.62
C SER A 172 -15.67 -7.43 -12.20
N GLY A 173 -15.46 -7.15 -13.49
CA GLY A 173 -16.01 -5.94 -14.12
C GLY A 173 -15.37 -4.68 -13.52
N ASP A 174 -16.19 -3.78 -12.99
CA ASP A 174 -15.74 -2.52 -12.36
C ASP A 174 -15.49 -2.65 -10.85
N MET A 175 -15.56 -3.88 -10.32
CA MET A 175 -15.44 -4.19 -8.89
C MET A 175 -14.22 -5.06 -8.59
N ILE A 176 -13.63 -4.88 -7.42
CA ILE A 176 -12.53 -5.69 -6.90
C ILE A 176 -12.86 -6.15 -5.47
N ARG A 177 -12.70 -7.44 -5.16
CA ARG A 177 -13.01 -7.95 -3.81
C ARG A 177 -11.95 -7.50 -2.82
N TYR A 178 -12.40 -7.19 -1.61
CA TYR A 178 -11.53 -6.80 -0.51
C TYR A 178 -11.94 -7.49 0.79
N LEU A 179 -10.96 -8.05 1.49
CA LEU A 179 -11.13 -8.68 2.80
C LEU A 179 -10.28 -7.95 3.83
N SER A 180 -10.91 -7.30 4.80
CA SER A 180 -10.19 -6.64 5.89
C SER A 180 -9.53 -7.66 6.81
N TYR A 181 -8.40 -7.28 7.44
CA TYR A 181 -7.73 -8.16 8.41
C TYR A 181 -8.64 -8.53 9.58
N ALA A 182 -9.46 -7.59 10.05
CA ALA A 182 -10.40 -7.84 11.15
C ALA A 182 -11.49 -8.86 10.75
N GLU A 183 -11.98 -8.79 9.52
CA GLU A 183 -12.95 -9.77 9.01
C GLU A 183 -12.28 -11.14 8.78
N ASP A 184 -11.06 -11.17 8.26
CA ASP A 184 -10.29 -12.41 8.07
C ASP A 184 -10.08 -13.14 9.40
N GLU A 185 -9.62 -12.43 10.42
CA GLU A 185 -9.47 -12.95 11.79
C GLU A 185 -10.80 -13.47 12.36
N ARG A 186 -11.91 -12.74 12.15
CA ARG A 186 -13.24 -13.15 12.58
C ARG A 186 -13.69 -14.43 11.88
N ARG A 187 -13.51 -14.53 10.56
CA ARG A 187 -13.87 -15.70 9.76
C ARG A 187 -13.04 -16.91 10.16
N PHE A 188 -11.74 -16.74 10.33
CA PHE A 188 -10.83 -17.76 10.82
C PHE A 188 -11.31 -18.31 12.18
N ALA A 189 -11.64 -17.43 13.13
CA ALA A 189 -12.16 -17.83 14.45
C ALA A 189 -13.50 -18.60 14.37
N MET A 190 -14.27 -18.39 13.30
CA MET A 190 -15.55 -19.07 13.05
C MET A 190 -15.43 -20.30 12.15
N GLY A 191 -14.24 -20.64 11.66
CA GLY A 191 -14.03 -21.73 10.70
C GLY A 191 -14.68 -21.48 9.33
N ILE A 192 -14.88 -20.21 8.96
CA ILE A 192 -15.41 -19.79 7.66
C ILE A 192 -14.21 -19.55 6.73
N SER A 193 -14.32 -19.95 5.47
CA SER A 193 -13.28 -19.66 4.48
C SER A 193 -13.18 -18.14 4.24
N ALA A 194 -11.95 -17.63 4.15
CA ALA A 194 -11.66 -16.20 4.03
C ALA A 194 -12.43 -15.56 2.86
N TRP A 195 -12.49 -16.26 1.71
CA TRP A 195 -12.99 -15.72 0.44
C TRP A 195 -14.31 -16.32 -0.05
N SER A 196 -15.01 -17.07 0.81
CA SER A 196 -16.35 -17.62 0.53
C SER A 196 -17.50 -16.64 0.76
#